data_AF-A0A9D8G060-F1
#
_entry.id   AF-A0A9D8G060-F1
#
_cell.length_a   1.000
_cell.length_b   1.000
_cell.length_c   1.000
_cell.angle_alpha   90.00
_cell.angle_beta   90.00
_cell.angle_gamma   90.00
#
_symmetry.space_group_name_H-M   'P 1'
#
loop_
_entity.id
_entity.type
_entity.pdbx_description
1 polymer ?
#
loop_
_entity_poly.entity_id
_entity_poly.type
_entity_poly.pdbx_seq_one_letter_code
_entity_poly.pdbx_strand_id
1 'polypeptide(L)'
;MGRICSEPILSVFRSAPHRNTEQRKDRLMWHTRITEMLGIKYPIIQGAFGTFGTADFAVPVSEAGGLGMITAGGFQTPERFREELRKAKSMTKKPIAVNLTVMGCPHIEATRDVIIEEGGVVAVETAPIRADYLGKPLQQHGIKWIHKVASVKHALAAERQGADAVVIVGLEGAGFKSMDQVPTLIAIPWAARVLKIPVIAAGGIGDGRGFMAALMMGAEAVYMGTAFMATKECPISEKHKQFLVKSDPSEPKIRERCLTPPNLGEVAKVMAERNKIPEHEWLWKLERA
;
A
#
# COMPACT_ATOMS: atom_id res chain seq x y z
N MET A 1 -37.39 -6.67 15.56
CA MET A 1 -37.02 -6.41 16.98
C MET A 1 -35.89 -7.36 17.35
N GLY A 2 -34.65 -6.86 17.40
CA GLY A 2 -33.48 -7.66 17.73
C GLY A 2 -33.35 -7.86 19.25
N ARG A 3 -32.94 -9.06 19.67
CA ARG A 3 -32.75 -9.39 21.09
C ARG A 3 -31.54 -8.65 21.66
N ILE A 4 -31.70 -8.10 22.86
CA ILE A 4 -30.64 -7.51 23.67
C ILE A 4 -29.80 -8.65 24.25
N CYS A 5 -28.46 -8.51 24.20
CA CYS A 5 -27.52 -9.49 24.75
C CYS A 5 -27.69 -9.58 26.28
N SER A 6 -27.86 -10.80 26.80
CA SER A 6 -28.19 -11.08 28.20
C SER A 6 -26.99 -11.28 29.12
N GLU A 7 -25.77 -11.02 28.65
CA GLU A 7 -24.55 -11.20 29.46
C GLU A 7 -24.12 -9.92 30.21
N PRO A 8 -23.66 -10.02 31.47
CA PRO A 8 -23.15 -8.87 32.22
C PRO A 8 -21.83 -8.36 31.64
N ILE A 9 -21.69 -7.03 31.49
CA ILE A 9 -20.51 -6.32 30.96
C ILE A 9 -19.17 -6.74 31.61
N LEU A 10 -19.22 -7.27 32.84
CA LEU A 10 -18.06 -7.71 33.63
C LEU A 10 -17.48 -9.07 33.20
N SER A 11 -18.17 -9.89 32.40
CA SER A 11 -17.62 -11.15 31.88
C SER A 11 -16.54 -10.93 30.80
N VAL A 12 -16.51 -9.74 30.20
CA VAL A 12 -15.58 -9.33 29.13
C VAL A 12 -14.14 -9.11 29.63
N PHE A 13 -13.94 -8.89 30.94
CA PHE A 13 -12.65 -8.43 31.49
C PHE A 13 -11.90 -9.45 32.36
N ARG A 14 -12.23 -10.75 32.32
CA ARG A 14 -11.45 -11.75 33.08
C ARG A 14 -10.08 -11.98 32.44
N SER A 15 -9.03 -11.53 33.13
CA SER A 15 -7.63 -11.74 32.76
C SER A 15 -7.25 -13.22 32.83
N ALA A 16 -6.57 -13.71 31.79
CA ALA A 16 -6.06 -15.07 31.72
C ALA A 16 -4.70 -15.20 32.45
N PRO A 17 -4.43 -16.34 33.11
CA PRO A 17 -3.20 -16.54 33.87
C PRO A 17 -1.95 -16.62 32.99
N HIS A 18 -0.80 -16.27 33.57
CA HIS A 18 0.52 -16.27 32.94
C HIS A 18 0.89 -17.65 32.36
N ARG A 19 1.27 -17.67 31.07
CA ARG A 19 1.62 -18.88 30.30
C ARG A 19 2.99 -18.79 29.63
N ASN A 20 3.46 -19.98 29.26
CA ASN A 20 4.82 -20.36 28.90
C ASN A 20 5.37 -19.69 27.62
N THR A 21 6.70 -19.63 27.49
CA THR A 21 7.47 -18.78 26.55
C THR A 21 7.39 -19.17 25.06
N GLU A 22 7.17 -20.43 24.72
CA GLU A 22 7.00 -20.87 23.31
C GLU A 22 5.63 -20.47 22.74
N GLN A 23 4.55 -20.64 23.53
CA GLN A 23 3.22 -20.15 23.18
C GLN A 23 3.16 -18.61 23.03
N ARG A 24 4.13 -17.88 23.61
CA ARG A 24 4.25 -16.42 23.41
C ARG A 24 4.79 -16.06 22.02
N LYS A 25 5.65 -16.88 21.41
CA LYS A 25 6.21 -16.59 20.08
C LYS A 25 5.14 -16.70 18.99
N ASP A 26 4.29 -17.72 19.05
CA ASP A 26 3.13 -17.83 18.15
C ASP A 26 2.07 -16.75 18.42
N ARG A 27 1.87 -16.33 19.69
CA ARG A 27 0.97 -15.21 20.04
C ARG A 27 1.44 -13.82 19.60
N LEU A 28 2.71 -13.65 19.22
CA LEU A 28 3.28 -12.38 18.75
C LEU A 28 3.11 -12.19 17.25
N MET A 29 2.61 -13.20 16.54
CA MET A 29 2.29 -13.13 15.13
C MET A 29 0.86 -12.64 14.95
N TRP A 30 0.68 -11.62 14.12
CA TRP A 30 -0.64 -11.16 13.74
C TRP A 30 -1.18 -12.11 12.67
N HIS A 31 -2.36 -12.69 12.91
CA HIS A 31 -2.99 -13.64 11.98
C HIS A 31 -4.12 -12.96 11.21
N THR A 32 -3.88 -12.72 9.93
CA THR A 32 -4.79 -12.16 8.94
C THR A 32 -4.54 -12.90 7.63
N ARG A 33 -5.48 -12.89 6.67
CA ARG A 33 -5.19 -13.52 5.37
C ARG A 33 -4.00 -12.87 4.68
N ILE A 34 -3.73 -11.59 4.94
CA ILE A 34 -2.58 -10.87 4.39
C ILE A 34 -1.25 -11.36 4.97
N THR A 35 -1.14 -11.49 6.29
CA THR A 35 0.11 -11.94 6.93
C THR A 35 0.46 -13.37 6.54
N GLU A 36 -0.55 -14.25 6.44
CA GLU A 36 -0.39 -15.62 5.97
C GLU A 36 -0.03 -15.69 4.49
N MET A 37 -0.74 -14.94 3.64
CA MET A 37 -0.51 -14.90 2.19
C MET A 37 0.89 -14.38 1.82
N LEU A 38 1.42 -13.43 2.59
CA LEU A 38 2.68 -12.73 2.28
C LEU A 38 3.86 -13.18 3.13
N GLY A 39 3.64 -14.01 4.16
CA GLY A 39 4.68 -14.49 5.06
C GLY A 39 5.30 -13.39 5.94
N ILE A 40 4.53 -12.35 6.27
CA ILE A 40 4.99 -11.20 7.06
C ILE A 40 4.48 -11.27 8.51
N LYS A 41 5.20 -10.64 9.45
CA LYS A 41 4.88 -10.68 10.88
C LYS A 41 3.76 -9.71 11.25
N TYR A 42 3.80 -8.51 10.69
CA TYR A 42 2.84 -7.46 10.95
C TYR A 42 2.05 -7.17 9.66
N PRO A 43 0.72 -6.95 9.74
CA PRO A 43 -0.11 -6.62 8.59
C PRO A 43 0.07 -5.13 8.25
N ILE A 44 1.32 -4.74 7.99
CA ILE A 44 1.77 -3.38 7.72
C ILE A 44 2.60 -3.42 6.44
N ILE A 45 2.14 -2.68 5.43
CA ILE A 45 2.76 -2.60 4.12
C ILE A 45 3.25 -1.16 3.90
N GLN A 46 4.51 -1.01 3.50
CA GLN A 46 5.06 0.28 3.08
C GLN A 46 4.53 0.64 1.70
N GLY A 47 4.07 1.88 1.54
CA GLY A 47 3.54 2.34 0.27
C GLY A 47 4.58 2.69 -0.78
N ALA A 48 4.18 2.77 -2.04
CA ALA A 48 5.09 3.01 -3.15
C ALA A 48 5.53 4.48 -3.22
N PHE A 49 6.81 4.72 -3.51
CA PHE A 49 7.41 6.04 -3.59
C PHE A 49 8.21 6.16 -4.90
N GLY A 50 7.66 6.87 -5.89
CA GLY A 50 8.25 6.93 -7.24
C GLY A 50 9.69 7.45 -7.30
N THR A 51 10.05 8.38 -6.41
CA THR A 51 11.35 9.07 -6.46
C THR A 51 12.42 8.46 -5.55
N PHE A 52 12.04 7.67 -4.55
CA PHE A 52 12.97 7.15 -3.54
C PHE A 52 12.57 5.79 -2.94
N GLY A 53 11.67 5.06 -3.60
CA GLY A 53 11.26 3.71 -3.21
C GLY A 53 12.31 2.66 -3.61
N THR A 54 13.50 2.75 -3.04
CA THR A 54 14.65 1.87 -3.29
C THR A 54 14.72 0.73 -2.26
N ALA A 55 15.61 -0.23 -2.49
CA ALA A 55 15.95 -1.30 -1.56
C ALA A 55 16.41 -0.74 -0.20
N ASP A 56 17.16 0.36 -0.18
CA ASP A 56 17.62 1.00 1.07
C ASP A 56 16.47 1.45 1.97
N PHE A 57 15.30 1.74 1.39
CA PHE A 57 14.11 2.13 2.14
C PHE A 57 13.16 0.95 2.39
N ALA A 58 13.01 0.05 1.41
CA ALA A 58 12.12 -1.10 1.52
C ALA A 58 12.66 -2.15 2.50
N VAL A 59 13.94 -2.49 2.43
CA VAL A 59 14.53 -3.58 3.22
C VAL A 59 14.39 -3.37 4.72
N PRO A 60 14.64 -2.18 5.29
CA PRO A 60 14.42 -1.95 6.71
C PRO A 60 12.99 -2.22 7.19
N VAL A 61 11.98 -1.98 6.34
CA VAL A 61 10.57 -2.29 6.66
C VAL A 61 10.36 -3.80 6.74
N SER A 62 10.93 -4.56 5.79
CA SER A 62 10.87 -6.02 5.78
C SER A 62 11.61 -6.64 6.97
N GLU A 63 12.78 -6.09 7.34
CA GLU A 63 13.53 -6.51 8.53
C GLU A 63 12.78 -6.22 9.84
N ALA A 64 12.03 -5.11 9.89
CA ALA A 64 11.15 -4.80 11.02
C ALA A 64 9.91 -5.73 11.11
N GLY A 65 9.64 -6.54 10.07
CA GLY A 65 8.57 -7.54 10.04
C GLY A 65 7.29 -7.11 9.29
N GLY A 66 7.28 -5.92 8.69
CA GLY A 66 6.26 -5.52 7.71
C GLY A 66 6.60 -6.02 6.30
N LEU A 67 5.92 -5.48 5.30
CA LEU A 67 6.27 -5.67 3.89
C LEU A 67 6.88 -4.39 3.30
N GLY A 68 8.19 -4.42 3.07
CA GLY A 68 8.89 -3.41 2.28
C GLY A 68 8.56 -3.52 0.80
N MET A 69 8.51 -2.38 0.09
CA MET A 69 8.15 -2.31 -1.31
C MET A 69 9.08 -1.39 -2.12
N ILE A 70 9.70 -1.97 -3.15
CA ILE A 70 10.52 -1.23 -4.13
C ILE A 70 9.61 -0.69 -5.23
N THR A 71 9.82 0.55 -5.67
CA THR A 71 9.00 1.18 -6.71
C THR A 71 9.74 1.16 -8.05
N ALA A 72 9.35 0.26 -8.95
CA ALA A 72 10.13 -0.01 -10.16
C ALA A 72 10.22 1.19 -11.13
N GLY A 73 9.21 2.07 -11.11
CA GLY A 73 9.17 3.26 -11.97
C GLY A 73 10.35 4.22 -11.75
N GLY A 74 11.03 4.17 -10.60
CA GLY A 74 12.18 5.03 -10.30
C GLY A 74 13.47 4.67 -11.05
N PHE A 75 13.57 3.48 -11.67
CA PHE A 75 14.84 2.96 -12.20
C PHE A 75 15.04 3.16 -13.71
N GLN A 76 14.00 3.61 -14.42
CA GLN A 76 13.98 3.91 -15.86
C GLN A 76 14.20 2.74 -16.83
N THR A 77 15.05 1.76 -16.50
CA THR A 77 15.32 0.60 -17.35
C THR A 77 15.17 -0.72 -16.57
N PRO A 78 14.80 -1.83 -17.24
CA PRO A 78 14.71 -3.13 -16.60
C PRO A 78 16.03 -3.60 -15.96
N GLU A 79 17.19 -3.30 -16.57
CA GLU A 79 18.49 -3.71 -16.03
C GLU A 79 18.86 -2.95 -14.74
N ARG A 80 18.59 -1.64 -14.66
CA ARG A 80 18.78 -0.89 -13.41
C ARG A 80 17.86 -1.39 -12.31
N PHE A 81 16.63 -1.73 -12.65
CA PHE A 81 15.70 -2.34 -11.71
C PHE A 81 16.17 -3.73 -11.26
N ARG A 82 16.76 -4.54 -12.16
CA ARG A 82 17.35 -5.84 -11.86
C ARG A 82 18.49 -5.70 -10.85
N GLU A 83 19.39 -4.76 -11.05
CA GLU A 83 20.47 -4.44 -10.09
C GLU A 83 19.91 -4.10 -8.70
N GLU A 84 18.81 -3.34 -8.65
CA GLU A 84 18.16 -3.01 -7.38
C GLU A 84 17.53 -4.23 -6.69
N LEU A 85 16.87 -5.13 -7.43
CA LEU A 85 16.36 -6.38 -6.85
C LEU A 85 17.50 -7.26 -6.31
N ARG A 86 18.63 -7.32 -7.02
CA ARG A 86 19.82 -8.06 -6.54
C ARG A 86 20.38 -7.45 -5.27
N LYS A 87 20.44 -6.11 -5.19
CA LYS A 87 20.81 -5.39 -3.97
C LYS A 87 19.85 -5.71 -2.82
N ALA A 88 18.54 -5.67 -3.02
CA ALA A 88 17.59 -6.02 -1.98
C ALA A 88 17.80 -7.46 -1.45
N LYS A 89 18.00 -8.42 -2.35
CA LYS A 89 18.27 -9.83 -2.01
C LYS A 89 19.60 -10.07 -1.29
N SER A 90 20.56 -9.17 -1.43
CA SER A 90 21.83 -9.23 -0.68
C SER A 90 21.68 -8.64 0.72
N MET A 91 20.74 -7.69 0.92
CA MET A 91 20.50 -7.04 2.20
C MET A 91 19.52 -7.81 3.12
N THR A 92 18.58 -8.59 2.56
CA THR A 92 17.57 -9.32 3.35
C THR A 92 17.14 -10.65 2.74
N LYS A 93 16.65 -11.55 3.60
CA LYS A 93 15.89 -12.77 3.23
C LYS A 93 14.41 -12.69 3.58
N LYS A 94 13.96 -11.56 4.15
CA LYS A 94 12.55 -11.32 4.48
C LYS A 94 11.75 -11.00 3.22
N PRO A 95 10.43 -11.22 3.23
CA PRO A 95 9.56 -10.90 2.11
C PRO A 95 9.70 -9.44 1.66
N ILE A 96 9.81 -9.25 0.35
CA ILE A 96 9.78 -7.92 -0.30
C ILE A 96 8.72 -7.90 -1.39
N ALA A 97 8.15 -6.72 -1.62
CA ALA A 97 7.22 -6.47 -2.70
C ALA A 97 7.79 -5.48 -3.72
N VAL A 98 7.14 -5.40 -4.89
CA VAL A 98 7.45 -4.42 -5.93
C VAL A 98 6.18 -3.70 -6.36
N ASN A 99 6.24 -2.38 -6.55
CA ASN A 99 5.20 -1.61 -7.22
C ASN A 99 5.48 -1.47 -8.72
N LEU A 100 4.47 -1.80 -9.52
CA LEU A 100 4.38 -1.54 -10.96
C LEU A 100 3.20 -0.60 -11.23
N THR A 101 3.46 0.71 -11.16
CA THR A 101 2.46 1.71 -11.54
C THR A 101 2.37 1.80 -13.07
N VAL A 102 1.20 1.46 -13.64
CA VAL A 102 0.98 1.28 -15.09
C VAL A 102 1.37 2.50 -15.91
N MET A 103 1.10 3.70 -15.40
CA MET A 103 1.39 4.96 -16.11
C MET A 103 2.78 5.52 -15.81
N GLY A 104 3.56 4.89 -14.94
CA GLY A 104 4.82 5.44 -14.46
C GLY A 104 5.98 4.46 -14.33
N CYS A 105 5.83 3.24 -14.84
CA CYS A 105 6.93 2.31 -15.02
C CYS A 105 7.27 2.23 -16.50
N PRO A 106 8.43 2.76 -16.93
CA PRO A 106 8.95 2.49 -18.26
C PRO A 106 9.15 0.99 -18.48
N HIS A 107 8.91 0.52 -19.70
CA HIS A 107 9.11 -0.88 -20.08
C HIS A 107 8.45 -1.90 -19.11
N ILE A 108 7.26 -1.57 -18.60
CA ILE A 108 6.61 -2.28 -17.48
C ILE A 108 6.51 -3.80 -17.64
N GLU A 109 6.31 -4.30 -18.87
CA GLU A 109 6.26 -5.74 -19.13
C GLU A 109 7.64 -6.40 -19.00
N ALA A 110 8.68 -5.79 -19.56
CA ALA A 110 10.05 -6.27 -19.37
C ALA A 110 10.47 -6.18 -17.90
N THR A 111 10.04 -5.13 -17.18
CA THR A 111 10.26 -5.01 -15.73
C THR A 111 9.54 -6.10 -14.96
N ARG A 112 8.30 -6.47 -15.33
CA ARG A 112 7.58 -7.64 -14.77
C ARG A 112 8.38 -8.92 -15.02
N ASP A 113 8.94 -9.09 -16.21
CA ASP A 113 9.70 -10.30 -16.55
C ASP A 113 10.98 -10.39 -15.70
N VAL A 114 11.66 -9.26 -15.44
CA VAL A 114 12.77 -9.20 -14.48
C VAL A 114 12.36 -9.66 -13.07
N ILE A 115 11.17 -9.29 -12.59
CA ILE A 115 10.65 -9.73 -11.28
C ILE A 115 10.55 -11.27 -11.24
N ILE A 116 10.02 -11.86 -12.32
CA ILE A 116 9.83 -13.31 -12.44
C ILE A 116 11.19 -14.01 -12.50
N GLU A 117 12.10 -13.54 -13.35
CA GLU A 117 13.43 -14.11 -13.57
C GLU A 117 14.31 -14.06 -12.32
N GLU A 118 14.34 -12.93 -11.61
CA GLU A 118 15.19 -12.74 -10.45
C GLU A 118 14.67 -13.47 -9.21
N GLY A 119 13.36 -13.72 -9.14
CA GLY A 119 12.69 -14.36 -8.00
C GLY A 119 12.84 -13.59 -6.67
N GLY A 120 12.26 -14.14 -5.60
CA GLY A 120 12.37 -13.58 -4.24
C GLY A 120 11.41 -12.42 -3.92
N VAL A 121 10.63 -11.94 -4.89
CA VAL A 121 9.53 -11.00 -4.67
C VAL A 121 8.26 -11.79 -4.34
N VAL A 122 7.65 -11.52 -3.18
CA VAL A 122 6.44 -12.28 -2.74
C VAL A 122 5.15 -11.71 -3.30
N ALA A 123 5.14 -10.41 -3.63
CA ALA A 123 3.97 -9.71 -4.12
C ALA A 123 4.34 -8.55 -5.04
N VAL A 124 3.46 -8.28 -6.00
CA VAL A 124 3.51 -7.09 -6.83
C VAL A 124 2.24 -6.28 -6.65
N GLU A 125 2.42 -5.01 -6.33
CA GLU A 125 1.35 -4.02 -6.32
C GLU A 125 1.23 -3.34 -7.68
N THR A 126 0.06 -3.36 -8.31
CA THR A 126 -0.22 -2.57 -9.52
C THR A 126 -1.22 -1.45 -9.24
N ALA A 127 -1.12 -0.34 -9.98
CA ALA A 127 -2.00 0.81 -9.85
C ALA A 127 -1.95 1.71 -11.11
N PRO A 128 -2.89 2.64 -11.32
CA PRO A 128 -4.24 2.70 -10.74
C PRO A 128 -5.30 2.13 -11.70
N ILE A 129 -4.91 1.74 -12.92
CA ILE A 129 -5.81 1.25 -13.98
C ILE A 129 -5.68 -0.27 -14.14
N ARG A 130 -6.55 -0.85 -14.98
CA ARG A 130 -6.56 -2.29 -15.27
C ARG A 130 -5.16 -2.83 -15.56
N ALA A 131 -4.78 -3.89 -14.83
CA ALA A 131 -3.42 -4.42 -14.82
C ALA A 131 -3.38 -5.97 -14.78
N ASP A 132 -4.45 -6.64 -15.21
CA ASP A 132 -4.53 -8.10 -15.23
C ASP A 132 -3.52 -8.76 -16.17
N TYR A 133 -3.11 -8.06 -17.23
CA TYR A 133 -2.03 -8.47 -18.14
C TYR A 133 -0.64 -8.48 -17.46
N LEU A 134 -0.48 -7.76 -16.34
CA LEU A 134 0.72 -7.82 -15.50
C LEU A 134 0.55 -8.85 -14.38
N GLY A 135 -0.59 -8.80 -13.69
CA GLY A 135 -0.87 -9.62 -12.51
C GLY A 135 -0.95 -11.11 -12.78
N LYS A 136 -1.66 -11.53 -13.84
CA LYS A 136 -1.87 -12.96 -14.12
C LYS A 136 -0.57 -13.72 -14.42
N PRO A 137 0.36 -13.22 -15.26
CA PRO A 137 1.66 -13.86 -15.45
C PRO A 137 2.47 -13.99 -14.15
N LEU A 138 2.39 -13.01 -13.24
CA LEU A 138 3.07 -13.04 -11.94
C LEU A 138 2.51 -14.16 -11.05
N GLN A 139 1.18 -14.32 -11.01
CA GLN A 139 0.51 -15.36 -10.24
C GLN A 139 0.89 -16.77 -10.69
N GLN A 140 1.13 -16.98 -11.98
CA GLN A 140 1.61 -18.26 -12.52
C GLN A 140 2.97 -18.69 -11.95
N HIS A 141 3.74 -17.73 -11.44
CA HIS A 141 5.06 -17.95 -10.82
C HIS A 141 5.00 -17.86 -9.29
N GLY A 142 3.80 -17.95 -8.69
CA GLY A 142 3.61 -17.92 -7.24
C GLY A 142 3.68 -16.53 -6.60
N ILE A 143 3.81 -15.47 -7.40
CA ILE A 143 3.88 -14.08 -6.92
C ILE A 143 2.47 -13.52 -6.77
N LYS A 144 2.17 -12.97 -5.59
CA LYS A 144 0.84 -12.44 -5.30
C LYS A 144 0.58 -11.12 -6.02
N TRP A 145 -0.58 -11.00 -6.64
CA TRP A 145 -1.00 -9.76 -7.28
C TRP A 145 -1.92 -8.97 -6.35
N ILE A 146 -1.44 -7.82 -5.89
CA ILE A 146 -2.21 -6.85 -5.12
C ILE A 146 -2.54 -5.66 -6.02
N HIS A 147 -3.82 -5.28 -6.12
CA HIS A 147 -4.21 -4.13 -6.94
C HIS A 147 -4.63 -2.94 -6.07
N LYS A 148 -3.99 -1.79 -6.25
CA LYS A 148 -4.29 -0.56 -5.51
C LYS A 148 -5.27 0.31 -6.28
N VAL A 149 -6.36 0.67 -5.62
CA VAL A 149 -7.48 1.42 -6.17
C VAL A 149 -7.97 2.50 -5.19
N ALA A 150 -8.69 3.48 -5.71
CA ALA A 150 -9.29 4.55 -4.90
C ALA A 150 -10.82 4.44 -4.74
N SER A 151 -11.44 3.35 -5.24
CA SER A 151 -12.89 3.15 -5.10
C SER A 151 -13.27 1.67 -4.98
N VAL A 152 -14.37 1.40 -4.29
CA VAL A 152 -14.91 0.03 -4.12
C VAL A 152 -15.35 -0.55 -5.47
N LYS A 153 -15.84 0.29 -6.39
CA LYS A 153 -16.16 -0.13 -7.77
C LYS A 153 -14.95 -0.70 -8.49
N HIS A 154 -13.80 -0.05 -8.39
CA HIS A 154 -12.55 -0.52 -9.00
C HIS A 154 -11.99 -1.74 -8.25
N ALA A 155 -12.16 -1.82 -6.93
CA ALA A 155 -11.79 -3.01 -6.16
C ALA A 155 -12.55 -4.26 -6.64
N LEU A 156 -13.87 -4.14 -6.82
CA LEU A 156 -14.70 -5.22 -7.37
C LEU A 156 -14.28 -5.60 -8.81
N ALA A 157 -13.81 -4.63 -9.61
CA ALA A 157 -13.29 -4.93 -10.94
C ALA A 157 -11.97 -5.70 -10.88
N ALA A 158 -11.07 -5.35 -9.96
CA ALA A 158 -9.81 -6.05 -9.73
C ALA A 158 -10.03 -7.48 -9.21
N GLU A 159 -10.99 -7.67 -8.30
CA GLU A 159 -11.41 -8.99 -7.83
C GLU A 159 -11.91 -9.86 -9.00
N ARG A 160 -12.79 -9.34 -9.86
CA ARG A 160 -13.26 -10.08 -11.06
C ARG A 160 -12.12 -10.41 -12.04
N GLN A 161 -11.06 -9.63 -12.04
CA GLN A 161 -9.87 -9.88 -12.85
C GLN A 161 -8.93 -10.92 -12.24
N GLY A 162 -9.11 -11.25 -10.95
CA GLY A 162 -8.35 -12.28 -10.24
C GLY A 162 -7.25 -11.75 -9.32
N ALA A 163 -7.29 -10.49 -8.90
CA ALA A 163 -6.33 -9.99 -7.90
C ALA A 163 -6.42 -10.82 -6.59
N ASP A 164 -5.27 -11.13 -5.97
CA ASP A 164 -5.21 -11.87 -4.70
C ASP A 164 -5.68 -11.02 -3.52
N ALA A 165 -5.46 -9.70 -3.57
CA ALA A 165 -5.93 -8.72 -2.59
C ALA A 165 -6.02 -7.32 -3.21
N VAL A 166 -6.67 -6.40 -2.51
CA VAL A 166 -6.77 -4.99 -2.93
C VAL A 166 -6.31 -4.03 -1.86
N VAL A 167 -5.60 -2.98 -2.27
CA VAL A 167 -5.37 -1.79 -1.44
C VAL A 167 -6.43 -0.76 -1.81
N ILE A 168 -7.19 -0.29 -0.82
CA ILE A 168 -8.20 0.74 -1.02
C ILE A 168 -7.74 2.01 -0.33
N VAL A 169 -7.49 3.03 -1.14
CA VAL A 169 -7.05 4.35 -0.70
C VAL A 169 -8.27 5.24 -0.49
N GLY A 170 -8.55 5.60 0.76
CA GLY A 170 -9.57 6.60 1.09
C GLY A 170 -9.09 8.03 0.81
N LEU A 171 -10.02 8.99 0.95
CA LEU A 171 -9.80 10.43 0.72
C LEU A 171 -8.50 10.99 1.33
N GLU A 172 -8.17 10.53 2.53
CA GLU A 172 -7.03 10.97 3.32
C GLU A 172 -5.67 10.54 2.73
N GLY A 173 -5.67 9.65 1.74
CA GLY A 173 -4.48 9.21 1.03
C GLY A 173 -3.84 10.30 0.17
N ALA A 174 -2.57 10.10 -0.15
CA ALA A 174 -1.84 10.87 -1.16
C ALA A 174 -1.71 10.05 -2.47
N GLY A 175 -1.31 10.69 -3.57
CA GLY A 175 -1.26 10.06 -4.88
C GLY A 175 -2.58 10.22 -5.66
N PHE A 176 -2.82 9.32 -6.61
CA PHE A 176 -4.03 9.32 -7.44
C PHE A 176 -5.29 9.08 -6.60
N LYS A 177 -6.19 10.09 -6.57
CA LYS A 177 -7.42 10.07 -5.79
C LYS A 177 -8.65 9.73 -6.62
N SER A 178 -9.67 9.19 -5.95
CA SER A 178 -10.99 9.08 -6.55
C SER A 178 -11.68 10.44 -6.60
N MET A 179 -12.38 10.69 -7.69
CA MET A 179 -13.30 11.83 -7.83
C MET A 179 -14.44 11.78 -6.82
N ASP A 180 -14.82 10.58 -6.36
CA ASP A 180 -15.93 10.39 -5.42
C ASP A 180 -15.57 10.80 -3.99
N GLN A 181 -14.27 11.01 -3.71
CA GLN A 181 -13.75 11.49 -2.42
C GLN A 181 -14.27 10.73 -1.17
N VAL A 182 -14.45 9.41 -1.28
CA VAL A 182 -14.95 8.59 -0.16
C VAL A 182 -13.86 8.46 0.92
N PRO A 183 -14.12 8.87 2.18
CA PRO A 183 -13.15 8.73 3.28
C PRO A 183 -12.84 7.27 3.62
N THR A 184 -11.67 7.03 4.21
CA THR A 184 -11.23 5.70 4.65
C THR A 184 -12.25 5.08 5.61
N LEU A 185 -12.85 5.89 6.50
CA LEU A 185 -13.88 5.45 7.45
C LEU A 185 -15.13 4.84 6.77
N ILE A 186 -15.43 5.22 5.52
CA ILE A 186 -16.58 4.72 4.77
C ILE A 186 -16.14 3.65 3.76
N ALA A 187 -15.05 3.89 3.03
CA ALA A 187 -14.59 3.03 1.96
C ALA A 187 -14.22 1.63 2.46
N ILE A 188 -13.52 1.53 3.60
CA ILE A 188 -13.03 0.27 4.13
C ILE A 188 -14.15 -0.67 4.60
N PRO A 189 -15.08 -0.28 5.49
CA PRO A 189 -16.15 -1.18 5.91
C PRO A 189 -17.12 -1.51 4.76
N TRP A 190 -17.32 -0.58 3.81
CA TRP A 190 -18.09 -0.88 2.61
C TRP A 190 -17.41 -1.96 1.77
N ALA A 191 -16.12 -1.82 1.52
CA ALA A 191 -15.33 -2.78 0.76
C ALA A 191 -15.30 -4.15 1.42
N ALA A 192 -15.02 -4.21 2.73
CA ALA A 192 -14.96 -5.45 3.50
C ALA A 192 -16.29 -6.23 3.46
N ARG A 193 -17.43 -5.54 3.30
CA ARG A 193 -18.75 -6.17 3.16
C ARG A 193 -18.98 -6.79 1.79
N VAL A 194 -18.40 -6.24 0.72
CA VAL A 194 -18.76 -6.61 -0.66
C VAL A 194 -17.68 -7.40 -1.40
N LEU A 195 -16.43 -7.33 -0.94
CA LEU A 195 -15.32 -8.09 -1.50
C LEU A 195 -15.16 -9.42 -0.77
N LYS A 196 -14.71 -10.43 -1.51
CA LYS A 196 -14.34 -11.76 -0.99
C LYS A 196 -12.84 -11.86 -0.76
N ILE A 197 -12.04 -11.19 -1.58
CA ILE A 197 -10.58 -11.11 -1.39
C ILE A 197 -10.20 -10.17 -0.24
N PRO A 198 -9.01 -10.31 0.36
CA PRO A 198 -8.54 -9.45 1.43
C PRO A 198 -8.47 -7.97 1.06
N VAL A 199 -8.87 -7.12 2.01
CA VAL A 199 -8.85 -5.65 1.88
C VAL A 199 -7.71 -5.07 2.74
N ILE A 200 -6.89 -4.24 2.12
CA ILE A 200 -5.80 -3.51 2.77
C ILE A 200 -6.20 -2.03 2.81
N ALA A 201 -6.26 -1.44 4.01
CA ALA A 201 -6.66 -0.05 4.18
C ALA A 201 -5.50 0.92 3.96
N ALA A 202 -5.74 2.00 3.21
CA ALA A 202 -4.78 3.07 2.99
C ALA A 202 -5.45 4.45 3.09
N GLY A 203 -4.68 5.44 3.56
CA GLY A 203 -5.14 6.82 3.74
C GLY A 203 -5.44 7.15 5.21
N GLY A 204 -4.83 8.22 5.72
CA GLY A 204 -5.10 8.71 7.09
C GLY A 204 -4.56 7.83 8.23
N ILE A 205 -3.81 6.75 7.93
CA ILE A 205 -3.25 5.84 8.93
C ILE A 205 -1.78 6.19 9.16
N GLY A 206 -1.46 6.61 10.39
CA GLY A 206 -0.08 6.96 10.77
C GLY A 206 0.39 6.45 12.13
N ASP A 207 -0.48 5.79 12.90
CA ASP A 207 -0.14 5.25 14.22
C ASP A 207 -0.96 3.99 14.55
N GLY A 208 -0.74 3.45 15.76
CA GLY A 208 -1.43 2.27 16.25
C GLY A 208 -2.95 2.41 16.37
N ARG A 209 -3.49 3.63 16.54
CA ARG A 209 -4.94 3.86 16.66
C ARG A 209 -5.61 3.73 15.30
N GLY A 210 -5.04 4.39 14.29
CA GLY A 210 -5.49 4.25 12.90
C GLY A 210 -5.35 2.80 12.41
N PHE A 211 -4.26 2.13 12.78
CA PHE A 211 -4.05 0.71 12.50
C PHE A 211 -5.15 -0.17 13.09
N MET A 212 -5.41 -0.07 14.39
CA MET A 212 -6.46 -0.87 15.04
C MET A 212 -7.85 -0.54 14.50
N ALA A 213 -8.14 0.74 14.23
CA ALA A 213 -9.40 1.15 13.62
C ALA A 213 -9.60 0.52 12.24
N ALA A 214 -8.57 0.48 11.40
CA ALA A 214 -8.63 -0.17 10.08
C ALA A 214 -8.97 -1.66 10.19
N LEU A 215 -8.33 -2.39 11.12
CA LEU A 215 -8.64 -3.79 11.36
C LEU A 215 -10.08 -3.98 11.85
N MET A 216 -10.57 -3.11 12.75
CA MET A 216 -11.95 -3.15 13.23
C MET A 216 -12.98 -2.82 12.13
N MET A 217 -12.60 -2.05 11.12
CA MET A 217 -13.41 -1.81 9.93
C MET A 217 -13.46 -3.00 8.96
N GLY A 218 -12.71 -4.06 9.22
CA GLY A 218 -12.66 -5.27 8.39
C GLY A 218 -11.50 -5.29 7.38
N ALA A 219 -10.55 -4.35 7.46
CA ALA A 219 -9.30 -4.52 6.74
C ALA A 219 -8.43 -5.59 7.40
N GLU A 220 -7.55 -6.20 6.61
CA GLU A 220 -6.65 -7.27 7.05
C GLU A 220 -5.19 -6.85 7.03
N ALA A 221 -4.91 -5.65 6.52
CA ALA A 221 -3.66 -4.95 6.72
C ALA A 221 -3.83 -3.46 6.49
N VAL A 222 -2.80 -2.71 6.84
CA VAL A 222 -2.68 -1.30 6.51
C VAL A 222 -1.54 -1.07 5.53
N TYR A 223 -1.73 -0.05 4.72
CA TYR A 223 -0.77 0.44 3.77
C TYR A 223 -0.48 1.90 4.09
N MET A 224 0.76 2.20 4.44
CA MET A 224 1.14 3.55 4.90
C MET A 224 2.15 4.18 3.94
N GLY A 225 1.93 5.45 3.61
CA GLY A 225 2.89 6.26 2.85
C GLY A 225 3.57 7.28 3.76
N THR A 226 2.88 8.39 4.03
CA THR A 226 3.39 9.53 4.81
C THR A 226 4.02 9.15 6.16
N ALA A 227 3.49 8.14 6.85
CA ALA A 227 4.08 7.68 8.11
C ALA A 227 5.51 7.13 7.95
N PHE A 228 5.76 6.37 6.89
CA PHE A 228 7.11 5.86 6.58
C PHE A 228 8.06 6.97 6.12
N MET A 229 7.54 8.07 5.55
CA MET A 229 8.39 9.22 5.21
C MET A 229 9.03 9.86 6.45
N ALA A 230 8.45 9.69 7.63
CA ALA A 230 8.94 10.20 8.91
C ALA A 230 9.84 9.20 9.67
N THR A 231 10.48 8.25 9.00
CA THR A 231 11.43 7.30 9.63
C THR A 231 12.89 7.69 9.37
N LYS A 232 13.83 7.05 10.08
CA LYS A 232 15.27 7.33 9.94
C LYS A 232 15.78 6.91 8.56
N GLU A 233 15.30 5.78 8.07
CA GLU A 233 15.71 5.10 6.85
C GLU A 233 15.17 5.76 5.59
N CYS A 234 14.09 6.55 5.69
CA CYS A 234 13.59 7.31 4.56
C CYS A 234 14.64 8.34 4.09
N PRO A 235 15.01 8.37 2.79
CA PRO A 235 16.12 9.20 2.31
C PRO A 235 15.73 10.68 2.08
N ILE A 236 14.50 11.09 2.41
CA ILE A 236 14.10 12.50 2.29
C ILE A 236 14.81 13.38 3.31
N SER A 237 14.86 14.69 3.03
CA SER A 237 15.56 15.63 3.90
C SER A 237 14.96 15.68 5.31
N GLU A 238 15.83 15.84 6.32
CA GLU A 238 15.42 15.97 7.72
C GLU A 238 14.42 17.12 7.93
N LYS A 239 14.62 18.24 7.20
CA LYS A 239 13.67 19.36 7.16
C LYS A 239 12.27 18.90 6.72
N HIS A 240 12.16 18.03 5.73
CA HIS A 240 10.87 17.51 5.27
C HIS A 240 10.26 16.57 6.30
N LYS A 241 11.05 15.70 6.94
CA LYS A 241 10.56 14.82 8.03
C LYS A 241 9.99 15.65 9.20
N GLN A 242 10.72 16.67 9.63
CA GLN A 242 10.26 17.58 10.69
C GLN A 242 9.01 18.35 10.29
N PHE A 243 8.90 18.77 9.02
CA PHE A 243 7.67 19.37 8.51
C PHE A 243 6.49 18.41 8.64
N LEU A 244 6.62 17.14 8.22
CA LEU A 244 5.55 16.15 8.36
C LEU A 244 5.10 15.95 9.81
N VAL A 245 6.05 15.84 10.74
CA VAL A 245 5.76 15.61 12.17
C VAL A 245 5.11 16.83 12.83
N LYS A 246 5.49 18.04 12.44
CA LYS A 246 5.01 19.29 13.04
C LYS A 246 3.76 19.85 12.36
N SER A 247 3.37 19.32 11.20
CA SER A 247 2.23 19.83 10.44
C SER A 247 0.93 19.65 11.22
N ASP A 248 0.15 20.71 11.34
CA ASP A 248 -1.23 20.62 11.83
C ASP A 248 -2.15 20.23 10.65
N PRO A 249 -2.90 19.12 10.74
CA PRO A 249 -3.81 18.70 9.67
C PRO A 249 -4.96 19.69 9.40
N SER A 250 -5.20 20.65 10.29
CA SER A 250 -6.18 21.73 10.11
C SER A 250 -5.68 22.88 9.22
N GLU A 251 -4.37 22.97 8.99
CA GLU A 251 -3.80 24.00 8.11
C GLU A 251 -4.37 23.88 6.68
N PRO A 252 -4.85 24.98 6.07
CA PRO A 252 -5.45 24.93 4.73
C PRO A 252 -4.57 24.22 3.71
N LYS A 253 -3.27 24.52 3.69
CA LYS A 253 -2.31 23.90 2.77
C LYS A 253 -2.20 22.37 2.92
N ILE A 254 -2.34 21.84 4.13
CA ILE A 254 -2.30 20.40 4.41
C ILE A 254 -3.65 19.77 4.09
N ARG A 255 -4.72 20.40 4.57
CA ARG A 255 -6.09 19.92 4.42
C ARG A 255 -6.54 19.91 2.97
N GLU A 256 -6.26 20.95 2.20
CA GLU A 256 -6.62 21.05 0.77
C GLU A 256 -5.90 19.98 -0.05
N ARG A 257 -4.65 19.64 0.30
CA ARG A 257 -3.98 18.50 -0.34
C ARG A 257 -4.73 17.19 -0.16
N CYS A 258 -5.49 17.06 0.94
CA CYS A 258 -6.33 15.89 1.23
C CYS A 258 -7.71 15.99 0.56
N LEU A 259 -8.37 17.14 0.72
CA LEU A 259 -9.79 17.34 0.43
C LEU A 259 -10.11 17.93 -0.95
N THR A 260 -9.13 18.46 -1.69
CA THR A 260 -9.40 19.03 -3.01
C THR A 260 -9.62 17.90 -4.02
N PRO A 261 -10.76 17.86 -4.72
CA PRO A 261 -11.00 16.86 -5.76
C PRO A 261 -10.07 17.15 -6.95
N PRO A 262 -9.68 16.12 -7.72
CA PRO A 262 -8.93 16.35 -8.95
C PRO A 262 -9.71 17.29 -9.89
N ASN A 263 -9.01 18.27 -10.46
CA ASN A 263 -9.57 19.21 -11.41
C ASN A 263 -9.57 18.57 -12.80
N LEU A 264 -10.73 18.10 -13.25
CA LEU A 264 -10.86 17.40 -14.53
C LEU A 264 -10.32 18.20 -15.74
N GLY A 265 -10.41 19.53 -15.70
CA GLY A 265 -9.85 20.39 -16.74
C GLY A 265 -8.33 20.40 -16.74
N GLU A 266 -7.70 20.43 -15.56
CA GLU A 266 -6.26 20.32 -15.40
C GLU A 266 -5.77 18.90 -15.70
N VAL A 267 -6.47 17.87 -15.23
CA VAL A 267 -6.19 16.48 -15.55
C VAL A 267 -6.22 16.28 -17.07
N ALA A 268 -7.24 16.79 -17.78
CA ALA A 268 -7.30 16.68 -19.23
C ALA A 268 -6.12 17.38 -19.93
N LYS A 269 -5.71 18.57 -19.45
CA LYS A 269 -4.54 19.29 -19.97
C LYS A 269 -3.25 18.50 -19.75
N VAL A 270 -3.02 18.01 -18.54
CA VAL A 270 -1.84 17.21 -18.22
C VAL A 270 -1.85 15.92 -19.02
N MET A 271 -2.99 15.22 -19.13
CA MET A 271 -3.11 14.01 -19.97
C MET A 271 -2.75 14.29 -21.44
N ALA A 272 -3.09 15.47 -21.98
CA ALA A 272 -2.70 15.88 -23.33
C ALA A 272 -1.21 16.20 -23.50
N GLU A 273 -0.46 16.34 -22.40
CA GLU A 273 1.01 16.46 -22.36
C GLU A 273 1.70 15.08 -22.32
N ARG A 274 0.97 13.97 -22.29
CA ARG A 274 1.57 12.63 -22.27
C ARG A 274 2.49 12.48 -23.49
N ASN A 275 3.72 12.02 -23.24
CA ASN A 275 4.81 11.88 -24.21
C ASN A 275 5.39 13.20 -24.79
N LYS A 276 4.94 14.38 -24.31
CA LYS A 276 5.50 15.70 -24.70
C LYS A 276 6.54 16.22 -23.72
N ILE A 277 6.51 15.74 -22.48
CA ILE A 277 7.45 16.07 -21.41
C ILE A 277 8.00 14.77 -20.80
N PRO A 278 9.13 14.81 -20.07
CA PRO A 278 9.66 13.63 -19.38
C PRO A 278 8.59 12.96 -18.50
N GLU A 279 8.54 11.63 -18.51
CA GLU A 279 7.48 10.87 -17.83
C GLU A 279 7.38 11.17 -16.33
N HIS A 280 8.51 11.36 -15.65
CA HIS A 280 8.54 11.73 -14.24
C HIS A 280 7.91 13.12 -13.99
N GLU A 281 8.10 14.06 -14.90
CA GLU A 281 7.50 15.39 -14.83
C GLU A 281 5.99 15.33 -15.12
N TRP A 282 5.60 14.53 -16.12
CA TRP A 282 4.20 14.31 -16.46
C TRP A 282 3.40 13.68 -15.32
N LEU A 283 3.94 12.62 -14.69
CA LEU A 283 3.32 11.98 -13.54
C LEU A 283 3.16 12.93 -12.37
N TRP A 284 4.18 13.76 -12.11
CA TRP A 284 4.14 14.74 -11.04
C TRP A 284 3.08 15.80 -11.26
N LYS A 285 2.91 16.28 -12.51
CA LYS A 285 1.81 17.16 -12.89
C LYS A 285 0.46 16.47 -12.73
N LEU A 286 0.35 15.20 -13.12
CA LEU A 286 -0.91 14.46 -13.09
C LEU A 286 -1.38 14.15 -11.67
N GLU A 287 -0.46 13.89 -10.74
CA GLU A 287 -0.79 13.68 -9.32
C GLU A 287 -1.33 14.96 -8.66
N ARG A 288 -1.00 16.13 -9.20
CA ARG A 288 -1.35 17.44 -8.66
C ARG A 288 -2.51 18.14 -9.37
N ALA A 289 -2.90 17.63 -10.53
CA ALA A 289 -4.04 18.10 -11.30
C ALA A 289 -5.33 17.51 -10.73
#